data_AF-A0A2U2IYV0-F1
#
_entry.id   AF-A0A2U2IYV0-F1
#
_cell.length_a   1.000
_cell.length_b   1.000
_cell.length_c   1.000
_cell.angle_alpha   90.00
_cell.angle_beta   90.00
_cell.angle_gamma   90.00
#
_symmetry.space_group_name_H-M   'P 1'
#
loop_
_entity.id
_entity.type
_entity.pdbx_description
1 polymer ?
#
loop_
_entity_poly.entity_id
_entity_poly.type
_entity_poly.pdbx_seq_one_letter_code
_entity_poly.pdbx_strand_id
1 'polypeptide(L)'
;MMGQIEPRHFVASALSLTASVVLVSCGKPSIPIDSQAFLVKAREECGLARNEMTWQMFDKQTVGIRPTPDAAYQKIDCFIGKVGDAGFELGFVGNEAIQ
;
A
#
# COMPACT_ATOMS: atom_id res chain seq x y z
N MET A 1 -5.59 69.75 19.64
CA MET A 1 -5.75 70.01 18.19
C MET A 1 -5.19 68.79 17.49
N MET A 2 -6.04 67.89 16.95
CA MET A 2 -6.46 67.89 15.53
C MET A 2 -5.23 67.99 14.59
N GLY A 3 -4.91 67.09 13.67
CA GLY A 3 -5.55 65.91 13.11
C GLY A 3 -4.70 65.40 11.93
N GLN A 4 -4.91 64.14 11.59
CA GLN A 4 -4.82 63.45 10.29
C GLN A 4 -4.32 64.24 9.05
N ILE A 5 -3.37 63.68 8.29
CA ILE A 5 -3.39 63.55 6.80
C ILE A 5 -2.48 62.36 6.40
N GLU A 6 -3.06 61.37 5.71
CA GLU A 6 -2.37 60.27 5.01
C GLU A 6 -1.50 60.76 3.84
N PRO A 7 -0.51 59.96 3.40
CA PRO A 7 -0.57 59.56 2.01
C PRO A 7 -0.34 58.05 1.78
N ARG A 8 -1.28 57.54 1.01
CA ARG A 8 -1.37 56.29 0.25
C ARG A 8 -0.06 55.69 -0.28
N HIS A 9 -0.09 54.35 -0.25
CA HIS A 9 0.65 53.36 -1.04
C HIS A 9 2.06 52.96 -0.57
N PHE A 10 2.10 51.89 0.23
CA PHE A 10 3.03 50.78 -0.03
C PHE A 10 2.33 49.44 0.25
N VAL A 11 2.33 48.58 -0.75
CA VAL A 11 1.86 47.19 -0.71
C VAL A 11 2.91 46.37 0.04
N ALA A 12 2.53 45.65 1.09
CA ALA A 12 3.32 44.51 1.56
C ALA A 12 2.40 43.52 2.29
N SER A 13 2.06 42.46 1.55
CA SER A 13 1.37 41.26 2.01
C SER A 13 2.06 40.67 3.23
N ALA A 14 1.38 40.64 4.37
CA ALA A 14 1.74 39.75 5.48
C ALA A 14 0.98 38.44 5.27
N LEU A 15 1.68 37.44 4.73
CA LEU A 15 1.21 36.06 4.65
C LEU A 15 0.89 35.56 6.07
N SER A 16 -0.39 35.42 6.39
CA SER A 16 -0.83 34.72 7.59
C SER A 16 -0.40 33.25 7.50
N LEU A 17 0.42 32.85 8.48
CA LEU A 17 0.92 31.49 8.66
C LEU A 17 -0.24 30.49 8.65
N THR A 18 -0.32 29.68 7.61
CA THR A 18 -1.14 28.47 7.60
C THR A 18 -0.53 27.47 8.57
N ALA A 19 -1.18 27.32 9.72
CA ALA A 19 -0.96 26.20 10.62
C ALA A 19 -1.17 24.91 9.82
N SER A 20 -0.07 24.28 9.46
CA SER A 20 -0.08 22.99 8.77
C SER A 20 -0.54 21.96 9.79
N VAL A 21 -1.82 21.60 9.70
CA VAL A 21 -2.37 20.43 10.35
C VAL A 21 -1.60 19.24 9.78
N VAL A 22 -0.63 18.74 10.54
CA VAL A 22 0.01 17.46 10.26
C VAL A 22 -1.05 16.40 10.52
N LEU A 23 -1.84 16.12 9.48
CA LEU A 23 -2.64 14.91 9.37
C LEU A 23 -1.63 13.76 9.53
N VAL A 24 -1.53 13.22 10.73
CA VAL A 24 -1.01 11.88 10.98
C VAL A 24 -1.99 10.94 10.28
N SER A 25 -1.81 10.78 8.97
CA SER A 25 -2.26 9.59 8.28
C SER A 25 -1.59 8.44 9.02
N CYS A 26 -2.37 7.68 9.78
CA CYS A 26 -2.09 6.27 10.03
C CYS A 26 -1.99 5.62 8.64
N GLY A 27 -0.83 5.77 8.01
CA GLY A 27 -0.53 5.18 6.73
C GLY A 27 -0.61 3.68 6.94
N LYS A 28 -1.65 3.08 6.36
CA LYS A 28 -1.57 1.68 5.94
C LYS A 28 -0.16 1.49 5.36
N PRO A 29 0.63 0.49 5.81
CA PRO A 29 1.97 0.29 5.30
C PRO A 29 1.88 0.31 3.77
N SER A 30 2.51 1.30 3.15
CA SER A 30 2.51 1.44 1.71
C SER A 30 3.35 0.28 1.18
N ILE A 31 2.66 -0.83 0.87
CA ILE A 31 3.25 -2.01 0.25
C ILE A 31 3.95 -1.54 -1.02
N PRO A 32 5.22 -1.93 -1.27
CA PRO A 32 5.91 -1.57 -2.50
C PRO A 32 5.07 -2.01 -3.70
N ILE A 33 4.78 -1.08 -4.62
CA ILE A 33 3.99 -1.37 -5.83
C ILE A 33 4.64 -2.52 -6.63
N ASP A 34 5.97 -2.58 -6.61
CA ASP A 34 6.77 -3.64 -7.23
C ASP A 34 6.48 -5.02 -6.66
N SER A 35 6.23 -5.14 -5.35
CA SER A 35 5.91 -6.41 -4.71
C SER A 35 4.54 -6.93 -5.14
N GLN A 36 3.53 -6.05 -5.24
CA GLN A 36 2.23 -6.47 -5.77
C GLN A 36 2.30 -6.88 -7.24
N ALA A 37 3.04 -6.13 -8.07
CA ALA A 37 3.23 -6.46 -9.47
C ALA A 37 3.91 -7.82 -9.64
N PHE A 38 4.91 -8.12 -8.78
CA PHE A 38 5.56 -9.43 -8.75
C PHE A 38 4.57 -10.56 -8.42
N LEU A 39 3.75 -10.41 -7.38
CA LEU A 39 2.75 -11.44 -7.01
C LEU A 39 1.73 -11.68 -8.12
N VAL A 40 1.29 -10.61 -8.79
CA VAL A 40 0.41 -10.72 -9.97
C VAL A 40 1.08 -11.52 -11.08
N LYS A 41 2.35 -11.22 -11.37
CA LYS A 41 3.12 -11.92 -12.40
C LYS A 41 3.35 -13.39 -12.05
N ALA A 42 3.75 -13.69 -10.82
CA ALA A 42 3.96 -15.05 -10.34
C ALA A 42 2.67 -15.89 -10.44
N ARG A 43 1.51 -15.30 -10.12
CA ARG A 43 0.19 -15.94 -10.29
C ARG A 43 -0.04 -16.34 -11.74
N GLU A 44 0.17 -15.39 -12.66
CA GLU A 44 -0.08 -15.58 -14.09
C GLU A 44 0.85 -16.64 -14.69
N GLU A 45 2.13 -16.63 -14.30
CA GLU A 45 3.09 -17.63 -14.76
C GLU A 45 2.80 -19.05 -14.22
N CYS A 46 2.18 -19.17 -13.04
CA CYS A 46 1.74 -20.44 -12.48
C CYS A 46 0.33 -20.86 -12.94
N GLY A 47 -0.33 -20.07 -13.81
CA GLY A 47 -1.63 -20.40 -14.37
C GLY A 47 -2.79 -20.37 -13.36
N LEU A 48 -2.64 -19.60 -12.27
CA LEU A 48 -3.69 -19.38 -11.29
C LEU A 48 -4.65 -18.30 -11.77
N ALA A 49 -5.94 -18.60 -11.78
CA ALA A 49 -6.97 -17.61 -12.04
C ALA A 49 -7.09 -16.64 -10.85
N ARG A 50 -7.57 -15.43 -11.12
CA ARG A 50 -7.76 -14.37 -10.10
C ARG A 50 -8.63 -14.80 -8.93
N ASN A 51 -9.57 -15.72 -9.16
CA ASN A 51 -10.50 -16.23 -8.16
C ASN A 51 -10.02 -17.52 -7.49
N GLU A 52 -8.95 -18.16 -7.97
CA GLU A 52 -8.39 -19.39 -7.38
C GLU A 52 -7.49 -19.08 -6.17
N MET A 53 -7.02 -17.85 -6.04
CA MET A 53 -6.13 -17.46 -4.95
C MET A 53 -6.23 -15.98 -4.62
N THR A 54 -6.37 -15.69 -3.33
CA THR A 54 -6.25 -14.35 -2.77
C THR A 54 -4.95 -14.25 -1.99
N TRP A 55 -4.32 -13.07 -2.00
CA TRP A 55 -3.13 -12.81 -1.21
C TRP A 55 -3.19 -11.40 -0.62
N GLN A 56 -2.46 -11.24 0.48
CA GLN A 56 -2.31 -9.96 1.14
C GLN A 56 -0.88 -9.82 1.64
N MET A 57 -0.32 -8.63 1.48
CA MET A 57 0.96 -8.30 2.09
C MET A 57 0.71 -7.77 3.49
N PHE A 58 1.31 -8.38 4.50
CA PHE A 58 1.24 -7.91 5.89
C PHE A 58 2.28 -6.83 6.15
N ASP A 59 3.48 -7.07 5.64
CA ASP A 59 4.64 -6.19 5.74
C ASP A 59 5.34 -6.11 4.38
N LYS A 60 6.50 -5.46 4.32
CA LYS A 60 7.25 -5.28 3.07
C LYS A 60 7.71 -6.59 2.42
N GLN A 61 7.78 -7.67 3.19
CA GLN A 61 8.30 -8.97 2.75
C GLN A 61 7.38 -10.15 3.09
N THR A 62 6.39 -9.98 3.96
CA THR A 62 5.51 -11.08 4.37
C THR A 62 4.24 -11.11 3.53
N VAL A 63 4.07 -12.21 2.78
CA VAL A 63 2.91 -12.48 1.92
C VAL A 63 2.03 -13.53 2.59
N GLY A 64 0.80 -13.14 2.91
CA GLY A 64 -0.28 -14.04 3.23
C GLY A 64 -0.94 -14.58 1.97
N ILE A 65 -1.10 -15.90 1.87
CA ILE A 65 -1.80 -16.57 0.76
C ILE A 65 -3.02 -17.34 1.26
N ARG A 66 -4.11 -17.27 0.48
CA ARG A 66 -5.32 -18.04 0.71
C ARG A 66 -5.83 -18.61 -0.63
N PRO A 67 -5.50 -19.87 -0.93
CA PRO A 67 -6.08 -20.56 -2.07
C PRO A 67 -7.55 -20.90 -1.82
N THR A 68 -8.34 -21.00 -2.88
CA THR A 68 -9.68 -21.59 -2.82
C THR A 68 -9.60 -23.11 -2.72
N PRO A 69 -10.63 -23.79 -2.18
CA PRO A 69 -10.64 -25.25 -2.10
C PRO A 69 -10.54 -25.94 -3.48
N ASP A 70 -10.97 -25.26 -4.54
CA ASP A 70 -10.97 -25.78 -5.91
C ASP A 70 -9.64 -25.54 -6.65
N ALA A 71 -8.73 -24.75 -6.06
CA ALA A 71 -7.46 -24.42 -6.70
C ALA A 71 -6.54 -25.64 -6.74
N ALA A 72 -5.99 -25.94 -7.92
CA ALA A 72 -5.10 -27.08 -8.10
C ALA A 72 -3.82 -26.90 -7.27
N TYR A 73 -3.53 -27.88 -6.39
CA TYR A 73 -2.37 -27.90 -5.51
C TYR A 73 -1.06 -27.56 -6.23
N GLN A 74 -0.84 -28.15 -7.41
CA GLN A 74 0.36 -27.94 -8.22
C GLN A 74 0.59 -26.47 -8.60
N LYS A 75 -0.49 -25.73 -8.86
CA LYS A 75 -0.41 -24.31 -9.20
C LYS A 75 -0.08 -23.45 -7.96
N ILE A 76 -0.64 -23.83 -6.80
CA ILE A 76 -0.38 -23.18 -5.52
C ILE A 76 1.09 -23.40 -5.12
N ASP A 77 1.58 -24.64 -5.25
CA ASP A 77 2.97 -25.01 -4.98
C ASP A 77 3.96 -24.23 -5.87
N CYS A 78 3.67 -24.12 -7.17
CA CYS A 78 4.42 -23.26 -8.10
C CYS A 78 4.49 -21.81 -7.61
N PHE A 79 3.35 -21.25 -7.17
CA PHE A 79 3.28 -19.87 -6.72
C PHE A 79 4.08 -19.67 -5.44
N ILE A 80 3.89 -20.54 -4.45
CA ILE A 80 4.64 -20.58 -3.19
C ILE A 80 6.15 -20.61 -3.45
N GLY A 81 6.59 -21.48 -4.37
CA GLY A 81 7.99 -21.57 -4.78
C GLY A 81 8.53 -20.24 -5.32
N LYS A 82 7.84 -19.62 -6.28
CA LYS A 82 8.26 -18.32 -6.84
C LYS A 82 8.32 -17.20 -5.82
N VAL A 83 7.36 -17.17 -4.90
CA VAL A 83 7.31 -16.17 -3.83
C VAL A 83 8.46 -16.37 -2.85
N GLY A 84 8.74 -17.61 -2.46
CA GLY A 84 9.89 -17.95 -1.62
C GLY A 84 11.24 -17.65 -2.29
N ASP A 85 11.40 -18.01 -3.57
CA ASP A 85 12.63 -17.75 -4.35
C ASP A 85 12.92 -16.24 -4.51
N ALA A 86 11.87 -15.41 -4.56
CA ALA A 86 12.00 -13.96 -4.59
C ALA A 86 12.30 -13.34 -3.22
N GLY A 87 12.44 -14.15 -2.16
CA GLY A 87 12.81 -13.72 -0.82
C GLY A 87 11.64 -13.16 0.00
N PHE A 88 10.40 -13.44 -0.39
CA PHE A 88 9.24 -13.12 0.43
C PHE A 88 9.03 -14.19 1.51
N GLU A 89 8.70 -13.75 2.70
CA GLU A 89 8.28 -14.63 3.79
C GLU A 89 6.81 -15.02 3.58
N LEU A 90 6.51 -16.30 3.68
CA LEU A 90 5.13 -16.78 3.58
C LEU A 90 4.50 -16.78 4.97
N GLY A 91 3.47 -15.95 5.14
CA GLY A 91 2.67 -15.92 6.35
C GLY A 91 1.47 -16.86 6.24
N PHE A 92 1.22 -17.64 7.28
CA PHE A 92 -0.06 -18.33 7.43
C PHE A 92 -1.13 -17.30 7.73
N VAL A 93 -2.10 -17.18 6.82
CA VAL A 93 -3.21 -16.26 7.00
C VAL A 93 -4.25 -16.89 7.92
N GLY A 94 -4.29 -16.45 9.18
CA GLY A 94 -5.49 -16.60 9.99
C GLY A 94 -6.65 -15.83 9.34
N ASN A 95 -7.88 -16.29 9.53
CA ASN A 95 -9.09 -15.66 8.94
C ASN A 95 -9.19 -14.14 9.15
N GLU A 96 -8.50 -13.60 10.14
CA GLU A 96 -8.57 -12.20 10.59
C GLU A 96 -7.72 -11.25 9.75
N ALA A 97 -6.81 -11.80 8.95
CA ALA A 97 -5.76 -11.05 8.27
C ALA A 97 -6.10 -10.75 6.79
N ILE A 98 -7.15 -11.35 6.23
CA ILE A 98 -7.74 -10.99 4.92
C ILE A 98 -9.11 -10.37 5.15
N GLN A 99 -9.17 -9.04 5.20
CA GLN A 99 -10.40 -8.23 5.28
C GLN A 99 -10.44 -7.23 4.13
#